data_AF-A0A7V3I583-F1
#
_entry.id   AF-A0A7V3I583-F1
#
_cell.length_a   1.000
_cell.length_b   1.000
_cell.length_c   1.000
_cell.angle_alpha   90.00
_cell.angle_beta   90.00
_cell.angle_gamma   90.00
#
_symmetry.space_group_name_H-M   'P 1'
#
loop_
_entity.id
_entity.type
_entity.pdbx_description
1 polymer ?
#
loop_
_entity_poly.entity_id
_entity_poly.type
_entity_poly.pdbx_seq_one_letter_code
_entity_poly.pdbx_strand_id
1 'polypeptide(L)'
;RNKGMDVYLEALGRLNQRLQAAQSGTTVVAFLVTRAATHGLNGDVLNSRFAFEELQRHCDQLTQDMGRRLRSITSTGRLPEREELLLPDDIVQLKRIMQSCRRTRLPIVVTHNLQDDAFDPVICHIRRLGLFNSPEDRVKIVYHPDFITPASPLFRMDYDQFVRGCHLGVFPSYYEPWGYTPAECTALGIPSVTSDLSGFGSFIQANVSDHDDCGLYVLHRRYTSFDKVVEQLANTLFRFCRLNRRQRIQMRNRVESLSELLSWQRLVQHYFEAERFALRRTARARLHQASPPHA
;
A
#
# COMPACT_ATOMS: atom_id res chain seq x y z
N ARG A 1 -1.60 16.42 -7.07
CA ARG A 1 -1.59 16.45 -8.56
C ARG A 1 -0.41 15.65 -9.14
N ASN A 2 0.87 16.03 -8.91
CA ASN A 2 2.02 15.32 -9.54
C ASN A 2 2.08 13.81 -9.27
N LYS A 3 1.85 13.37 -8.02
CA LYS A 3 1.80 11.95 -7.63
C LYS A 3 0.46 11.25 -7.90
N GLY A 4 -0.51 11.94 -8.51
CA GLY A 4 -1.79 11.34 -8.91
C GLY A 4 -2.76 10.99 -7.78
N MET A 5 -2.58 11.54 -6.57
CA MET A 5 -3.48 11.29 -5.42
C MET A 5 -4.95 11.65 -5.72
N ASP A 6 -5.17 12.65 -6.54
CA ASP A 6 -6.49 13.03 -7.07
C ASP A 6 -7.14 11.91 -7.88
N VAL A 7 -6.40 11.31 -8.81
CA VAL A 7 -6.87 10.15 -9.59
C VAL A 7 -7.08 8.93 -8.71
N TYR A 8 -6.19 8.69 -7.75
CA TYR A 8 -6.32 7.58 -6.81
C TYR A 8 -7.61 7.67 -5.98
N LEU A 9 -7.85 8.81 -5.33
CA LEU A 9 -9.05 9.02 -4.51
C LEU A 9 -10.35 8.91 -5.32
N GLU A 10 -10.41 9.52 -6.50
CA GLU A 10 -11.57 9.38 -7.39
C GLU A 10 -11.83 7.92 -7.80
N ALA A 11 -10.77 7.17 -8.13
CA ALA A 11 -10.91 5.77 -8.49
C ALA A 11 -11.36 4.91 -7.31
N LEU A 12 -10.93 5.22 -6.08
CA LEU A 12 -11.42 4.57 -4.86
C LEU A 12 -12.91 4.86 -4.62
N GLY A 13 -13.37 6.08 -4.88
CA GLY A 13 -14.80 6.43 -4.82
C GLY A 13 -15.63 5.57 -5.78
N ARG A 14 -15.21 5.45 -7.05
CA ARG A 14 -15.85 4.57 -8.03
C ARG A 14 -15.76 3.10 -7.67
N LEU A 15 -14.63 2.66 -7.13
CA LEU A 15 -14.44 1.28 -6.67
C LEU A 15 -15.41 0.94 -5.54
N ASN A 16 -15.61 1.85 -4.58
CA ASN A 16 -16.56 1.68 -3.48
C ASN A 16 -17.97 1.41 -4.01
N GLN A 17 -18.45 2.27 -4.91
CA GLN A 17 -19.76 2.14 -5.54
C GLN A 17 -19.90 0.82 -6.31
N ARG A 18 -18.87 0.38 -7.04
CA ARG A 18 -18.89 -0.89 -7.78
C ARG A 18 -18.92 -2.10 -6.86
N LEU A 19 -18.13 -2.10 -5.80
CA LEU A 19 -18.12 -3.20 -4.83
C LEU A 19 -19.46 -3.29 -4.10
N GLN A 20 -20.09 -2.16 -3.79
CA GLN A 20 -21.43 -2.12 -3.23
C GLN A 20 -22.48 -2.64 -4.23
N ALA A 21 -22.48 -2.13 -5.46
CA ALA A 21 -23.42 -2.54 -6.51
C ALA A 21 -23.28 -4.04 -6.87
N ALA A 22 -22.05 -4.56 -6.87
CA ALA A 22 -21.77 -5.98 -7.09
C ALA A 22 -22.01 -6.85 -5.85
N GLN A 23 -22.45 -6.26 -4.73
CA GLN A 23 -22.63 -6.93 -3.44
C GLN A 23 -21.39 -7.75 -3.01
N SER A 24 -20.20 -7.24 -3.31
CA SER A 24 -18.95 -7.93 -3.03
C SER A 24 -18.71 -8.02 -1.52
N GLY A 25 -18.28 -9.20 -1.06
CA GLY A 25 -17.78 -9.40 0.31
C GLY A 25 -16.36 -8.89 0.54
N THR A 26 -15.69 -8.38 -0.50
CA THR A 26 -14.32 -7.85 -0.39
C THR A 26 -14.32 -6.45 0.24
N THR A 27 -13.45 -6.27 1.24
CA THR A 27 -13.14 -4.96 1.84
C THR A 27 -11.73 -4.53 1.44
N VAL A 28 -11.59 -3.31 0.96
CA VAL A 28 -10.30 -2.68 0.63
C VAL A 28 -9.97 -1.65 1.70
N VAL A 29 -8.76 -1.71 2.26
CA VAL A 29 -8.23 -0.64 3.12
C VAL A 29 -7.12 0.06 2.35
N ALA A 30 -7.40 1.28 1.91
CA ALA A 30 -6.53 2.10 1.10
C ALA A 30 -5.71 3.03 1.99
N PHE A 31 -4.39 2.83 1.98
CA PHE A 31 -3.45 3.70 2.67
C PHE A 31 -3.00 4.83 1.76
N LEU A 32 -2.91 6.04 2.32
CA LEU A 32 -2.20 7.18 1.72
C LEU A 32 -1.05 7.52 2.65
N VAL A 33 0.18 7.31 2.22
CA VAL A 33 1.38 7.60 3.01
C VAL A 33 2.14 8.72 2.31
N THR A 34 2.01 9.94 2.81
CA THR A 34 2.68 11.12 2.24
C THR A 34 2.92 12.14 3.33
N ARG A 35 4.01 12.91 3.30
CA ARG A 35 4.27 13.91 4.34
C ARG A 35 3.36 15.12 4.22
N ALA A 36 2.77 15.53 5.33
CA ALA A 36 2.11 16.82 5.50
C ALA A 36 2.49 17.44 6.86
N ALA A 37 2.19 18.73 7.04
CA ALA A 37 2.46 19.40 8.31
C ALA A 37 1.44 18.96 9.37
N THR A 38 1.93 18.53 10.54
CA THR A 38 1.09 17.98 11.62
C THR A 38 1.53 18.48 12.99
N HIS A 39 0.61 18.44 13.96
CA HIS A 39 0.86 18.65 15.40
C HIS A 39 1.01 17.31 16.15
N GLY A 40 1.48 16.26 15.47
CA GLY A 40 1.61 14.92 16.04
C GLY A 40 0.37 14.06 15.88
N LEU A 41 0.40 12.87 16.51
CA LEU A 41 -0.63 11.85 16.39
C LEU A 41 -1.95 12.28 17.01
N ASN A 42 -3.06 11.85 16.40
CA ASN A 42 -4.38 12.10 16.95
C ASN A 42 -4.59 11.26 18.23
N GLY A 43 -5.07 11.90 19.30
CA GLY A 43 -5.29 11.24 20.59
C GLY A 43 -6.29 10.08 20.52
N ASP A 44 -7.35 10.21 19.72
CA ASP A 44 -8.34 9.14 19.54
C ASP A 44 -7.74 7.91 18.85
N VAL A 45 -6.77 8.11 17.94
CA VAL A 45 -6.06 7.02 17.24
C VAL A 45 -5.14 6.30 18.20
N LEU A 46 -4.37 7.03 19.01
CA LEU A 46 -3.53 6.45 20.05
C LEU A 46 -4.37 5.66 21.06
N ASN A 47 -5.47 6.24 21.55
CA ASN A 47 -6.40 5.56 22.45
C ASN A 47 -7.00 4.30 21.81
N SER A 48 -7.32 4.34 20.51
CA SER A 48 -7.76 3.13 19.77
C SER A 48 -6.72 2.04 19.79
N ARG A 49 -5.46 2.42 19.51
CA ARG A 49 -4.35 1.49 19.41
C ARG A 49 -4.06 0.85 20.76
N PHE A 50 -4.02 1.62 21.84
CA PHE A 50 -3.76 1.11 23.18
C PHE A 50 -4.88 0.19 23.68
N ALA A 51 -6.16 0.56 23.49
CA ALA A 51 -7.28 -0.30 23.87
C ALA A 51 -7.24 -1.64 23.12
N PHE A 52 -6.89 -1.63 21.83
CA PHE A 52 -6.73 -2.86 21.06
C PHE A 52 -5.54 -3.70 21.53
N GLU A 53 -4.39 -3.08 21.84
CA GLU A 53 -3.22 -3.78 22.38
C GLU A 53 -3.50 -4.40 23.76
N GLU A 54 -4.29 -3.73 24.59
CA GLU A 54 -4.74 -4.28 25.87
C GLU A 54 -5.63 -5.52 25.67
N LEU A 55 -6.59 -5.44 24.75
CA LEU A 55 -7.43 -6.57 24.37
C LEU A 55 -6.60 -7.75 23.87
N GLN A 56 -5.66 -7.51 22.94
CA GLN A 56 -4.78 -8.56 22.42
C GLN A 56 -3.97 -9.22 23.53
N ARG A 57 -3.29 -8.43 24.37
CA ARG A 57 -2.49 -8.94 25.48
C ARG A 57 -3.30 -9.78 26.46
N HIS A 58 -4.52 -9.35 26.77
CA HIS A 58 -5.40 -10.09 27.66
C HIS A 58 -5.88 -11.41 27.03
N CYS A 59 -6.26 -11.41 25.75
CA CYS A 59 -6.61 -12.61 25.02
C CYS A 59 -5.45 -13.61 24.94
N ASP A 60 -4.24 -13.14 24.71
CA ASP A 60 -3.04 -13.99 24.65
C ASP A 60 -2.75 -14.63 26.01
N GLN A 61 -2.82 -13.86 27.10
CA GLN A 61 -2.66 -14.35 28.47
C GLN A 61 -3.73 -15.40 28.81
N LEU A 62 -4.99 -15.08 28.52
CA LEU A 62 -6.12 -15.98 28.76
C LEU A 62 -5.96 -17.30 27.99
N THR A 63 -5.50 -17.24 26.75
CA THR A 63 -5.24 -18.43 25.92
C THR A 63 -4.15 -19.32 26.55
N GLN A 64 -3.09 -18.71 27.10
CA GLN A 64 -2.05 -19.46 27.81
C GLN A 64 -2.59 -20.14 29.07
N ASP A 65 -3.41 -19.45 29.85
CA ASP A 65 -3.99 -19.98 31.08
C ASP A 65 -5.02 -21.08 30.80
N MET A 66 -5.88 -20.90 29.80
CA MET A 66 -6.74 -21.95 29.26
C MET A 66 -5.93 -23.19 28.86
N GLY A 67 -4.80 -23.00 28.16
CA GLY A 67 -3.91 -24.09 27.76
C GLY A 67 -3.27 -24.82 28.96
N ARG A 68 -2.96 -24.12 30.05
CA ARG A 68 -2.47 -24.74 31.30
C ARG A 68 -3.56 -25.56 31.98
N ARG A 69 -4.78 -25.02 32.10
CA ARG A 69 -5.94 -25.70 32.70
C ARG A 69 -6.30 -26.97 31.91
N LEU A 70 -6.36 -26.86 30.59
CA LEU A 70 -6.58 -27.99 29.68
C LEU A 70 -5.57 -29.12 29.92
N ARG A 71 -4.27 -28.82 29.94
CA ARG A 71 -3.22 -29.82 30.20
C ARG A 71 -3.35 -30.45 31.58
N SER A 72 -3.61 -29.64 32.60
CA SER A 72 -3.75 -30.15 33.97
C SER A 72 -4.93 -31.10 34.10
N ILE A 73 -6.10 -30.77 33.55
CA ILE A 73 -7.31 -31.60 33.67
C ILE A 73 -7.18 -32.85 32.81
N THR A 74 -6.70 -32.73 31.57
CA THR A 74 -6.52 -33.90 30.70
C THR A 74 -5.49 -34.89 31.22
N SER A 75 -4.47 -34.42 31.95
CA SER A 75 -3.50 -35.33 32.61
C SER A 75 -4.12 -36.21 33.70
N THR A 76 -5.30 -35.85 34.24
CA THR A 76 -6.03 -36.70 35.18
C THR A 76 -6.97 -37.70 34.50
N GLY A 77 -6.95 -37.79 33.16
CA GLY A 77 -7.81 -38.70 32.39
C GLY A 77 -9.24 -38.22 32.19
N ARG A 78 -9.55 -36.95 32.50
CA ARG A 78 -10.88 -36.33 32.33
C ARG A 78 -10.84 -35.25 31.26
N LEU A 79 -11.94 -35.07 30.53
CA LEU A 79 -12.13 -33.92 29.65
C LEU A 79 -12.59 -32.69 30.46
N PRO A 80 -12.03 -31.50 30.20
CA PRO A 80 -12.45 -30.29 30.91
C PRO A 80 -13.82 -29.79 30.44
N GLU A 81 -14.57 -29.24 31.37
CA GLU A 81 -15.80 -28.48 31.08
C GLU A 81 -15.47 -27.04 30.65
N ARG A 82 -16.46 -26.34 30.07
CA ARG A 82 -16.26 -24.98 29.55
C ARG A 82 -15.89 -23.99 30.66
N GLU A 83 -16.55 -24.12 31.80
CA GLU A 83 -16.39 -23.26 32.97
C GLU A 83 -15.03 -23.45 33.65
N GLU A 84 -14.36 -24.58 33.40
CA GLU A 84 -13.02 -24.87 33.91
C GLU A 84 -11.92 -24.33 33.00
N LEU A 85 -12.22 -24.16 31.71
CA LEU A 85 -11.30 -23.53 30.77
C LEU A 85 -11.44 -22.00 30.85
N LEU A 86 -12.66 -21.48 30.82
CA LEU A 86 -12.95 -20.05 30.85
C LEU A 86 -13.68 -19.69 32.15
N LEU A 87 -12.93 -19.19 33.13
CA LEU A 87 -13.49 -18.92 34.46
C LEU A 87 -14.45 -17.71 34.41
N PRO A 88 -15.42 -17.63 35.35
CA PRO A 88 -16.31 -16.47 35.45
C PRO A 88 -15.58 -15.13 35.55
N ASP A 89 -14.45 -15.08 36.28
CA ASP A 89 -13.63 -13.87 36.42
C ASP A 89 -12.99 -13.45 35.09
N ASP A 90 -12.52 -14.42 34.29
CA ASP A 90 -11.96 -14.16 32.96
C ASP A 90 -13.03 -13.52 32.05
N ILE A 91 -14.27 -14.00 32.11
CA ILE A 91 -15.40 -13.45 31.35
C ILE A 91 -15.69 -12.01 31.77
N VAL A 92 -15.67 -11.71 33.07
CA VAL A 92 -15.91 -10.35 33.59
C VAL A 92 -14.83 -9.38 33.11
N GLN A 93 -13.55 -9.78 33.20
CA GLN A 93 -12.44 -8.95 32.72
C GLN A 93 -12.49 -8.74 31.21
N LEU A 94 -12.75 -9.80 30.45
CA LEU A 94 -12.88 -9.71 28.99
C LEU A 94 -14.03 -8.76 28.60
N LYS A 95 -15.19 -8.85 29.25
CA LYS A 95 -16.32 -7.93 29.03
C LYS A 95 -15.95 -6.48 29.33
N ARG A 96 -15.16 -6.22 30.38
CA ARG A 96 -14.70 -4.87 30.73
C ARG A 96 -13.80 -4.28 29.64
N ILE A 97 -12.84 -5.07 29.14
CA ILE A 97 -11.94 -4.64 28.05
C ILE A 97 -12.69 -4.49 26.72
N MET A 98 -13.64 -5.38 26.43
CA MET A 98 -14.51 -5.23 25.26
C MET A 98 -15.30 -3.92 25.31
N GLN A 99 -15.76 -3.51 26.49
CA GLN A 99 -16.48 -2.25 26.66
C GLN A 99 -15.57 -1.03 26.45
N SER A 100 -14.31 -1.07 26.87
CA SER A 100 -13.35 0.03 26.63
C SER A 100 -12.99 0.18 25.15
N CYS A 101 -13.07 -0.90 24.38
CA CYS A 101 -12.84 -0.87 22.93
C CYS A 101 -13.99 -0.29 22.11
N ARG A 102 -15.20 -0.15 22.69
CA ARG A 102 -16.39 0.33 21.97
C ARG A 102 -16.24 1.82 21.61
N ARG A 103 -16.71 2.15 20.40
CA ARG A 103 -16.73 3.53 19.87
C ARG A 103 -18.12 3.88 19.39
N THR A 104 -18.49 5.14 19.56
CA THR A 104 -19.75 5.72 19.04
C THR A 104 -19.55 6.45 17.70
N ARG A 105 -18.31 6.84 17.38
CA ARG A 105 -17.95 7.55 16.16
C ARG A 105 -17.37 6.60 15.11
N LEU A 106 -17.44 7.00 13.84
CA LEU A 106 -16.82 6.29 12.74
C LEU A 106 -15.28 6.27 12.87
N PRO A 107 -14.58 5.26 12.31
CA PRO A 107 -13.12 5.24 12.26
C PRO A 107 -12.58 6.46 11.49
N ILE A 108 -11.74 7.26 12.13
CA ILE A 108 -11.23 8.47 11.49
C ILE A 108 -10.32 8.14 10.30
N VAL A 109 -10.35 9.01 9.29
CA VAL A 109 -9.63 8.79 8.02
C VAL A 109 -8.17 9.20 8.06
N VAL A 110 -7.73 9.98 9.07
CA VAL A 110 -6.36 10.51 9.17
C VAL A 110 -5.76 10.20 10.54
N THR A 111 -4.49 9.78 10.57
CA THR A 111 -3.86 9.31 11.83
C THR A 111 -3.27 10.43 12.70
N HIS A 112 -3.08 11.62 12.13
CA HIS A 112 -2.43 12.76 12.80
C HIS A 112 -3.37 13.97 12.84
N ASN A 113 -3.07 14.92 13.74
CA ASN A 113 -3.68 16.24 13.73
C ASN A 113 -2.97 17.08 12.67
N LEU A 114 -3.60 17.29 11.52
CA LEU A 114 -3.04 18.17 10.48
C LEU A 114 -3.00 19.62 10.98
N GLN A 115 -1.96 20.36 10.57
CA GLN A 115 -1.84 21.79 10.92
C GLN A 115 -2.95 22.61 10.25
N ASP A 116 -3.32 22.26 9.02
CA ASP A 116 -4.40 22.91 8.26
C ASP A 116 -5.36 21.86 7.69
N ASP A 117 -6.09 21.20 8.59
CA ASP A 117 -7.05 20.15 8.24
C ASP A 117 -8.20 20.65 7.34
N ALA A 118 -8.61 21.92 7.50
CA ALA A 118 -9.74 22.49 6.77
C ALA A 118 -9.44 22.67 5.28
N PHE A 119 -8.19 23.00 4.93
CA PHE A 119 -7.76 23.24 3.56
C PHE A 119 -6.79 22.19 3.02
N ASP A 120 -6.46 21.14 3.78
CA ASP A 120 -5.65 20.03 3.29
C ASP A 120 -6.29 19.40 2.03
N PRO A 121 -5.57 19.35 0.88
CA PRO A 121 -6.14 18.86 -0.37
C PRO A 121 -6.60 17.40 -0.32
N VAL A 122 -5.94 16.54 0.47
CA VAL A 122 -6.29 15.11 0.57
C VAL A 122 -7.56 14.95 1.37
N ILE A 123 -7.65 15.60 2.54
CA ILE A 123 -8.85 15.60 3.39
C ILE A 123 -10.04 16.23 2.68
N CYS A 124 -9.86 17.38 2.05
CA CYS A 124 -10.93 18.04 1.29
C CYS A 124 -11.48 17.13 0.19
N HIS A 125 -10.61 16.40 -0.51
CA HIS A 125 -11.01 15.46 -1.56
C HIS A 125 -11.74 14.25 -0.98
N ILE A 126 -11.25 13.67 0.13
CA ILE A 126 -11.95 12.59 0.85
C ILE A 126 -13.35 13.02 1.29
N ARG A 127 -13.48 14.23 1.87
CA ARG A 127 -14.76 14.83 2.27
C ARG A 127 -15.71 14.98 1.11
N ARG A 128 -15.23 15.52 -0.03
CA ARG A 128 -16.04 15.68 -1.25
C ARG A 128 -16.57 14.34 -1.78
N LEU A 129 -15.79 13.26 -1.66
CA LEU A 129 -16.19 11.93 -2.09
C LEU A 129 -17.08 11.18 -1.09
N GLY A 130 -17.23 11.69 0.13
CA GLY A 130 -18.02 11.03 1.18
C GLY A 130 -17.40 9.75 1.74
N LEU A 131 -16.09 9.56 1.58
CA LEU A 131 -15.38 8.34 2.04
C LEU A 131 -15.01 8.45 3.52
N PHE A 132 -15.99 8.22 4.40
CA PHE A 132 -15.87 8.44 5.85
C PHE A 132 -15.66 7.17 6.69
N ASN A 133 -15.32 6.05 6.04
CA ASN A 133 -15.20 4.73 6.68
C ASN A 133 -16.51 4.23 7.32
N SER A 134 -17.66 4.60 6.76
CA SER A 134 -18.98 4.14 7.21
C SER A 134 -19.08 2.61 7.09
N PRO A 135 -19.86 1.89 7.91
CA PRO A 135 -19.96 0.43 7.83
C PRO A 135 -20.28 -0.11 6.43
N GLU A 136 -21.07 0.64 5.66
CA GLU A 136 -21.52 0.32 4.30
C GLU A 136 -20.41 0.46 3.25
N ASP A 137 -19.36 1.23 3.54
CA ASP A 137 -18.23 1.43 2.63
C ASP A 137 -17.45 0.12 2.46
N ARG A 138 -17.26 -0.32 1.23
CA ARG A 138 -16.36 -1.44 0.89
C ARG A 138 -14.91 -0.99 0.75
N VAL A 139 -14.67 0.31 0.59
CA VAL A 139 -13.34 0.92 0.56
C VAL A 139 -13.18 1.81 1.79
N LYS A 140 -12.21 1.49 2.64
CA LYS A 140 -11.82 2.29 3.81
C LYS A 140 -10.56 3.09 3.49
N ILE A 141 -10.45 4.29 4.03
CA ILE A 141 -9.32 5.20 3.85
C ILE A 141 -8.54 5.34 5.15
N VAL A 142 -7.22 5.23 5.05
CA VAL A 142 -6.26 5.56 6.11
C VAL A 142 -5.18 6.49 5.54
N TYR A 143 -5.32 7.78 5.81
CA TYR A 143 -4.32 8.79 5.51
C TYR A 143 -3.32 8.89 6.67
N HIS A 144 -2.08 8.50 6.40
CA HIS A 144 -0.95 8.62 7.31
C HIS A 144 0.01 9.72 6.81
N PRO A 145 -0.11 10.96 7.34
CA PRO A 145 0.67 12.11 6.87
C PRO A 145 2.15 12.13 7.32
N ASP A 146 2.78 10.97 7.54
CA ASP A 146 4.17 10.85 8.01
C ASP A 146 4.85 9.59 7.42
N PHE A 147 6.15 9.42 7.67
CA PHE A 147 6.86 8.21 7.30
C PHE A 147 6.54 7.04 8.22
N ILE A 148 6.46 5.84 7.63
CA ILE A 148 6.36 4.60 8.40
C ILE A 148 7.74 4.28 8.95
N THR A 149 7.83 4.24 10.28
CA THR A 149 9.06 3.93 11.01
C THR A 149 8.77 2.96 12.16
N PRO A 150 9.73 2.13 12.59
CA PRO A 150 9.58 1.25 13.75
C PRO A 150 9.29 2.00 15.05
N ALA A 151 9.75 3.25 15.16
CA ALA A 151 9.52 4.11 16.31
C ALA A 151 8.06 4.60 16.41
N SER A 152 7.30 4.54 15.31
CA SER A 152 5.89 4.94 15.33
C SER A 152 5.06 3.99 16.20
N PRO A 153 4.30 4.50 17.19
CA PRO A 153 3.50 3.66 18.07
C PRO A 153 2.33 2.97 17.35
N LEU A 154 2.01 3.37 16.12
CA LEU A 154 0.90 2.82 15.34
C LEU A 154 1.26 1.53 14.60
N PHE A 155 2.32 1.58 13.78
CA PHE A 155 2.66 0.48 12.88
C PHE A 155 3.77 -0.42 13.44
N ARG A 156 4.73 0.15 14.20
CA ARG A 156 5.88 -0.58 14.78
C ARG A 156 6.60 -1.49 13.78
N MET A 157 6.76 -1.01 12.54
CA MET A 157 7.40 -1.75 11.45
C MET A 157 8.15 -0.80 10.53
N ASP A 158 9.08 -1.36 9.76
CA ASP A 158 9.77 -0.65 8.69
C ASP A 158 8.87 -0.46 7.47
N TYR A 159 9.22 0.51 6.62
CA TYR A 159 8.48 0.79 5.40
C TYR A 159 8.42 -0.41 4.44
N ASP A 160 9.52 -1.15 4.29
CA ASP A 160 9.56 -2.33 3.41
C ASP A 160 8.68 -3.48 3.94
N GLN A 161 8.61 -3.65 5.27
CA GLN A 161 7.69 -4.58 5.93
C GLN A 161 6.23 -4.20 5.66
N PHE A 162 5.91 -2.90 5.74
CA PHE A 162 4.58 -2.40 5.40
C PHE A 162 4.23 -2.69 3.93
N VAL A 163 5.14 -2.40 2.99
CA VAL A 163 4.94 -2.67 1.56
C VAL A 163 4.74 -4.17 1.31
N ARG A 164 5.55 -5.05 1.92
CA ARG A 164 5.41 -6.51 1.81
C ARG A 164 4.09 -7.04 2.36
N GLY A 165 3.52 -6.35 3.35
CA GLY A 165 2.20 -6.63 3.94
C GLY A 165 1.02 -6.13 3.09
N CYS A 166 1.25 -5.20 2.16
CA CYS A 166 0.25 -4.71 1.23
C CYS A 166 0.00 -5.69 0.07
N HIS A 167 -1.12 -5.50 -0.64
CA HIS A 167 -1.52 -6.36 -1.77
C HIS A 167 -1.24 -5.75 -3.14
N LEU A 168 -1.27 -4.42 -3.25
CA LEU A 168 -1.14 -3.68 -4.50
C LEU A 168 -0.62 -2.28 -4.19
N GLY A 169 0.45 -1.85 -4.86
CA GLY A 169 0.90 -0.45 -4.87
C GLY A 169 0.18 0.34 -5.97
N VAL A 170 -0.23 1.58 -5.71
CA VAL A 170 -0.98 2.39 -6.69
C VAL A 170 -0.34 3.78 -6.81
N PHE A 171 0.36 4.00 -7.92
CA PHE A 171 1.19 5.18 -8.16
C PHE A 171 0.82 5.83 -9.51
N PRO A 172 -0.39 6.41 -9.64
CA PRO A 172 -0.89 6.95 -10.91
C PRO A 172 -0.27 8.33 -11.21
N SER A 173 1.05 8.46 -11.13
CA SER A 173 1.76 9.74 -11.23
C SER A 173 1.49 10.45 -12.56
N TYR A 174 1.40 11.78 -12.51
CA TYR A 174 1.38 12.64 -13.68
C TYR A 174 2.79 13.11 -14.06
N TYR A 175 3.64 13.35 -13.06
CA TYR A 175 5.04 13.72 -13.25
C TYR A 175 5.93 12.91 -12.32
N GLU A 176 6.68 11.98 -12.90
CA GLU A 176 7.59 11.09 -12.18
C GLU A 176 8.74 10.65 -13.10
N PRO A 177 9.92 11.30 -13.03
CA PRO A 177 11.00 11.07 -13.98
C PRO A 177 11.45 9.62 -14.08
N TRP A 178 11.43 8.89 -12.96
CA TRP A 178 11.68 7.47 -12.90
C TRP A 178 10.47 6.74 -12.28
N GLY A 179 10.46 6.58 -10.96
CA GLY A 179 9.43 5.82 -10.25
C GLY A 179 10.05 4.75 -9.38
N TYR A 180 10.75 5.18 -8.32
CA TYR A 180 11.39 4.24 -7.39
C TYR A 180 10.37 3.41 -6.61
N THR A 181 9.24 4.00 -6.22
CA THR A 181 8.22 3.30 -5.45
C THR A 181 7.60 2.09 -6.18
N PRO A 182 7.14 2.19 -7.45
CA PRO A 182 6.69 1.01 -8.19
C PRO A 182 7.84 0.02 -8.50
N ALA A 183 9.07 0.51 -8.70
CA ALA A 183 10.24 -0.38 -8.87
C ALA A 183 10.54 -1.19 -7.60
N GLU A 184 10.47 -0.55 -6.44
CA GLU A 184 10.62 -1.19 -5.12
C GLU A 184 9.49 -2.19 -4.86
N CYS A 185 8.23 -1.84 -5.18
CA CYS A 185 7.13 -2.81 -5.13
C CYS A 185 7.43 -4.06 -5.97
N THR A 186 7.99 -3.88 -7.18
CA THR A 186 8.37 -4.99 -8.05
C THR A 186 9.46 -5.86 -7.41
N ALA A 187 10.50 -5.23 -6.84
CA ALA A 187 11.57 -5.92 -6.10
C ALA A 187 11.06 -6.69 -4.87
N LEU A 188 9.96 -6.24 -4.26
CA LEU A 188 9.31 -6.88 -3.11
C LEU A 188 8.22 -7.90 -3.52
N GLY A 189 8.05 -8.18 -4.82
CA GLY A 189 7.03 -9.09 -5.32
C GLY A 189 5.60 -8.58 -5.12
N ILE A 190 5.41 -7.26 -5.10
CA ILE A 190 4.13 -6.58 -4.92
C ILE A 190 3.67 -6.01 -6.26
N PRO A 191 2.52 -6.46 -6.80
CA PRO A 191 1.89 -5.86 -7.98
C PRO A 191 1.76 -4.35 -7.81
N SER A 192 1.89 -3.61 -8.90
CA SER A 192 1.78 -2.16 -8.85
C SER A 192 1.06 -1.58 -10.06
N VAL A 193 0.37 -0.46 -9.84
CA VAL A 193 -0.20 0.40 -10.88
C VAL A 193 0.68 1.63 -11.04
N THR A 194 1.08 1.95 -12.25
CA THR A 194 1.83 3.16 -12.62
C THR A 194 1.17 3.87 -13.81
N SER A 195 1.85 4.80 -14.47
CA SER A 195 1.36 5.50 -15.67
C SER A 195 2.39 5.54 -16.80
N ASP A 196 1.92 5.73 -18.03
CA ASP A 196 2.73 5.99 -19.23
C ASP A 196 3.42 7.39 -19.25
N LEU A 197 3.25 8.16 -18.18
CA LEU A 197 3.95 9.41 -17.91
C LEU A 197 5.10 9.23 -16.90
N SER A 198 5.21 8.08 -16.24
CA SER A 198 6.36 7.76 -15.39
C SER A 198 7.48 7.08 -16.20
N GLY A 199 8.74 7.30 -15.79
CA GLY A 199 9.88 6.63 -16.40
C GLY A 199 9.82 5.11 -16.24
N PHE A 200 9.39 4.64 -15.06
CA PHE A 200 9.18 3.23 -14.76
C PHE A 200 8.08 2.62 -15.64
N GLY A 201 6.93 3.29 -15.80
CA GLY A 201 5.85 2.83 -16.67
C GLY A 201 6.30 2.74 -18.12
N SER A 202 7.03 3.75 -18.61
CA SER A 202 7.62 3.74 -19.94
C SER A 202 8.63 2.59 -20.12
N PHE A 203 9.46 2.33 -19.11
CA PHE A 203 10.40 1.21 -19.10
C PHE A 203 9.68 -0.14 -19.15
N ILE A 204 8.64 -0.35 -18.34
CA ILE A 204 7.87 -1.60 -18.32
C ILE A 204 7.17 -1.82 -19.67
N GLN A 205 6.53 -0.80 -20.24
CA GLN A 205 5.90 -0.91 -21.56
C GLN A 205 6.88 -1.30 -22.66
N ALA A 206 8.13 -0.85 -22.58
CA ALA A 206 9.15 -1.17 -23.58
C ALA A 206 9.80 -2.56 -23.39
N ASN A 207 9.83 -3.09 -22.15
CA ASN A 207 10.64 -4.28 -21.82
C ASN A 207 9.82 -5.51 -21.39
N VAL A 208 8.53 -5.35 -21.07
CA VAL A 208 7.67 -6.43 -20.57
C VAL A 208 6.41 -6.53 -21.43
N SER A 209 6.34 -7.59 -22.23
CA SER A 209 5.10 -7.96 -22.95
C SER A 209 4.02 -8.38 -21.95
N ASP A 210 2.77 -8.02 -22.23
CA ASP A 210 1.60 -8.38 -21.42
C ASP A 210 1.77 -8.03 -19.93
N HIS A 211 2.37 -6.86 -19.65
CA HIS A 211 2.71 -6.41 -18.29
C HIS A 211 1.54 -6.45 -17.30
N ASP A 212 0.30 -6.21 -17.76
CA ASP A 212 -0.92 -6.31 -16.96
C ASP A 212 -1.13 -7.73 -16.39
N ASP A 213 -0.88 -8.78 -17.18
CA ASP A 213 -1.00 -10.19 -16.76
C ASP A 213 0.12 -10.63 -15.82
N CYS A 214 1.22 -9.88 -15.83
CA CYS A 214 2.33 -10.01 -14.88
C CYS A 214 2.09 -9.25 -13.57
N GLY A 215 1.05 -8.42 -13.46
CA GLY A 215 0.75 -7.62 -12.27
C GLY A 215 1.42 -6.24 -12.24
N LEU A 216 1.94 -5.76 -13.37
CA LEU A 216 2.48 -4.41 -13.56
C LEU A 216 1.54 -3.63 -14.47
N TYR A 217 0.59 -2.91 -13.87
CA TYR A 217 -0.44 -2.20 -14.62
C TYR A 217 0.03 -0.80 -15.01
N VAL A 218 -0.07 -0.43 -16.28
CA VAL A 218 0.32 0.91 -16.75
C VAL A 218 -0.92 1.66 -17.24
N LEU A 219 -1.30 2.73 -16.51
CA LEU A 219 -2.41 3.59 -16.91
C LEU A 219 -2.04 4.46 -18.11
N HIS A 220 -2.97 4.61 -19.04
CA HIS A 220 -2.84 5.52 -20.18
C HIS A 220 -3.26 6.92 -19.73
N ARG A 221 -2.29 7.72 -19.28
CA ARG A 221 -2.51 9.11 -18.86
C ARG A 221 -2.15 10.09 -19.97
N ARG A 222 -1.22 9.73 -20.84
CA ARG A 222 -0.85 10.57 -21.98
C ARG A 222 -2.04 10.67 -22.94
N TYR A 223 -2.36 11.91 -23.35
CA TYR A 223 -3.45 12.22 -24.28
C TYR A 223 -4.84 11.67 -23.87
N THR A 224 -5.03 11.38 -22.57
CA THR A 224 -6.26 10.80 -22.05
C THR A 224 -6.89 11.74 -21.03
N SER A 225 -8.20 11.95 -21.12
CA SER A 225 -8.95 12.80 -20.19
C SER A 225 -8.91 12.24 -18.77
N PHE A 226 -8.91 13.11 -17.77
CA PHE A 226 -8.93 12.74 -16.34
C PHE A 226 -9.97 11.65 -16.01
N ASP A 227 -11.20 11.81 -16.48
CA ASP A 227 -12.30 10.87 -16.22
C ASP A 227 -12.00 9.45 -16.73
N LYS A 228 -11.52 9.33 -17.96
CA LYS A 228 -11.11 8.04 -18.56
C LYS A 228 -9.95 7.39 -17.80
N VAL A 229 -8.99 8.16 -17.29
CA VAL A 229 -7.89 7.62 -16.46
C VAL A 229 -8.43 7.07 -15.14
N VAL A 230 -9.30 7.83 -14.46
CA VAL A 230 -9.95 7.41 -13.23
C VAL A 230 -10.76 6.13 -13.46
N GLU A 231 -11.48 6.08 -14.57
CA GLU A 231 -12.27 4.93 -15.00
C GLU A 231 -11.38 3.69 -15.23
N GLN A 232 -10.26 3.85 -15.94
CA GLN A 232 -9.28 2.79 -16.16
C GLN A 232 -8.73 2.26 -14.83
N LEU A 233 -8.34 3.15 -13.92
CA LEU A 233 -7.84 2.76 -12.60
C LEU A 233 -8.91 2.03 -11.78
N ALA A 234 -10.13 2.55 -11.72
CA ALA A 234 -11.23 1.89 -11.01
C ALA A 234 -11.53 0.49 -11.57
N ASN A 235 -11.47 0.30 -12.90
CA ASN A 235 -11.60 -1.00 -13.54
C ASN A 235 -10.47 -1.96 -13.16
N THR A 236 -9.22 -1.49 -13.16
CA THR A 236 -8.06 -2.29 -12.74
C THR A 236 -8.17 -2.72 -11.28
N LEU A 237 -8.52 -1.81 -10.38
CA LEU A 237 -8.73 -2.12 -8.96
C LEU A 237 -9.88 -3.13 -8.77
N PHE A 238 -11.00 -2.93 -9.47
CA PHE A 238 -12.14 -3.84 -9.38
C PHE A 238 -11.80 -5.25 -9.89
N ARG A 239 -11.05 -5.37 -11.01
CA ARG A 239 -10.54 -6.66 -11.50
C ARG A 239 -9.63 -7.32 -10.47
N PHE A 240 -8.71 -6.56 -9.86
CA PHE A 240 -7.81 -7.09 -8.83
C PHE A 240 -8.57 -7.62 -7.60
N CYS A 241 -9.62 -6.92 -7.15
CA CYS A 241 -10.47 -7.37 -6.04
C CYS A 241 -11.18 -8.70 -6.31
N ARG A 242 -11.39 -9.08 -7.59
CA ARG A 242 -12.04 -10.35 -7.98
C ARG A 242 -11.09 -11.54 -8.03
N LEU A 243 -9.78 -11.31 -7.91
CA LEU A 243 -8.81 -12.39 -7.86
C LEU A 243 -8.96 -13.19 -6.56
N ASN A 244 -8.84 -14.50 -6.64
CA ASN A 244 -8.76 -15.35 -5.45
C ASN A 244 -7.33 -15.36 -4.87
N ARG A 245 -7.16 -15.95 -3.67
CA ARG A 245 -5.86 -16.00 -2.97
C ARG A 245 -4.76 -16.67 -3.81
N ARG A 246 -5.07 -17.77 -4.50
CA ARG A 246 -4.09 -18.49 -5.35
C ARG A 246 -3.62 -17.63 -6.52
N GLN A 247 -4.55 -16.96 -7.21
CA GLN A 247 -4.23 -16.05 -8.31
C GLN A 247 -3.35 -14.88 -7.84
N ARG A 248 -3.63 -14.31 -6.66
CA ARG A 248 -2.79 -13.25 -6.08
C ARG A 248 -1.37 -13.75 -5.76
N ILE A 249 -1.23 -14.94 -5.18
CA ILE A 249 0.09 -15.53 -4.91
C ILE A 249 0.87 -15.76 -6.21
N GLN A 250 0.22 -16.33 -7.22
CA GLN A 250 0.86 -16.54 -8.53
C GLN A 250 1.28 -15.24 -9.19
N MET A 251 0.46 -14.19 -9.10
CA MET A 251 0.80 -12.86 -9.59
C MET A 251 2.01 -12.28 -8.86
N ARG A 252 2.08 -12.38 -7.52
CA ARG A 252 3.24 -11.92 -6.73
C ARG A 252 4.54 -12.60 -7.17
N ASN A 253 4.52 -13.92 -7.37
CA ASN A 253 5.70 -14.66 -7.83
C ASN A 253 6.15 -14.19 -9.23
N ARG A 254 5.20 -13.88 -10.13
CA ARG A 254 5.52 -13.32 -11.46
C ARG A 254 6.15 -11.94 -11.34
N VAL A 255 5.59 -11.05 -10.53
CA VAL A 255 6.15 -9.72 -10.27
C VAL A 255 7.58 -9.82 -9.73
N GLU A 256 7.82 -10.69 -8.75
CA GLU A 256 9.15 -10.90 -8.17
C GLU A 256 10.16 -11.38 -9.22
N SER A 257 9.75 -12.27 -10.13
CA SER A 257 10.63 -12.72 -11.22
C SER A 257 11.06 -11.60 -12.17
N LEU A 258 10.27 -10.52 -12.29
CA LEU A 258 10.60 -9.35 -13.11
C LEU A 258 11.57 -8.38 -12.42
N SER A 259 11.85 -8.55 -11.12
CA SER A 259 12.77 -7.70 -10.38
C SER A 259 14.20 -7.71 -10.95
N GLU A 260 14.60 -8.81 -11.62
CA GLU A 260 15.91 -8.93 -12.26
C GLU A 260 16.12 -7.87 -13.34
N LEU A 261 15.06 -7.48 -14.06
CA LEU A 261 15.09 -6.42 -15.08
C LEU A 261 15.50 -5.06 -14.51
N LEU A 262 15.25 -4.85 -13.22
CA LEU A 262 15.53 -3.61 -12.50
C LEU A 262 16.88 -3.63 -11.78
N SER A 263 17.60 -4.75 -11.84
CA SER A 263 18.89 -4.91 -11.18
C SER A 263 19.98 -4.05 -11.83
N TRP A 264 20.85 -3.46 -11.01
CA TRP A 264 22.04 -2.77 -11.49
C TRP A 264 22.95 -3.67 -12.32
N GLN A 265 22.93 -4.99 -12.11
CA GLN A 265 23.69 -5.93 -12.96
C GLN A 265 23.29 -5.84 -14.45
N ARG A 266 22.04 -5.46 -14.74
CA ARG A 266 21.55 -5.21 -16.10
C ARG A 266 21.63 -3.73 -16.46
N LEU A 267 21.12 -2.85 -15.61
CA LEU A 267 20.99 -1.41 -15.91
C LEU A 267 22.33 -0.68 -16.05
N VAL A 268 23.41 -1.17 -15.43
CA VAL A 268 24.76 -0.59 -15.55
C VAL A 268 25.28 -0.58 -17.00
N GLN A 269 24.78 -1.48 -17.86
CA GLN A 269 25.23 -1.55 -19.25
C GLN A 269 24.98 -0.23 -20.01
N HIS A 270 23.87 0.46 -19.72
CA HIS A 270 23.58 1.76 -20.33
C HIS A 270 24.57 2.87 -19.90
N TYR A 271 25.14 2.76 -18.70
CA TYR A 271 26.20 3.68 -18.26
C TYR A 271 27.49 3.44 -19.06
N PHE A 272 27.88 2.18 -19.25
CA PHE A 272 29.03 1.84 -20.09
C PHE A 272 28.83 2.22 -21.56
N GLU A 273 27.61 2.13 -22.09
CA GLU A 273 27.27 2.61 -23.43
C GLU A 273 27.42 4.14 -23.54
N ALA A 274 26.90 4.89 -22.58
CA ALA A 274 27.03 6.34 -22.54
C ALA A 274 28.50 6.77 -22.45
N GLU A 275 29.30 6.11 -21.61
CA GLU A 275 30.74 6.35 -21.50
C GLU A 275 31.48 6.06 -22.81
N ARG A 276 31.25 4.88 -23.41
CA ARG A 276 31.84 4.52 -24.71
C ARG A 276 31.45 5.52 -25.80
N PHE A 277 30.21 5.99 -25.80
CA PHE A 277 29.74 7.01 -26.75
C PHE A 277 30.47 8.34 -26.56
N ALA A 278 30.65 8.80 -25.32
CA ALA A 278 31.39 10.01 -25.00
C ALA A 278 32.86 9.92 -25.42
N LEU A 279 33.53 8.81 -25.11
CA LEU A 279 34.92 8.56 -25.50
C LEU A 279 35.11 8.55 -27.02
N ARG A 280 34.21 7.90 -27.76
CA ARG A 280 34.23 7.90 -29.24
C ARG A 280 34.08 9.29 -29.84
N ARG A 281 33.17 10.12 -29.30
CA ARG A 281 32.99 11.51 -29.77
C ARG A 281 34.24 12.35 -29.50
N THR A 282 34.83 12.22 -28.33
CA THR A 282 36.07 12.93 -27.97
C THR A 282 37.24 12.51 -28.86
N ALA A 283 37.40 11.20 -29.11
CA ALA A 283 38.44 10.69 -30.01
C ALA A 283 38.26 11.22 -31.44
N ARG A 284 37.02 11.22 -31.96
CA ARG A 284 36.70 11.77 -33.29
C ARG A 284 36.96 13.28 -33.38
N ALA A 285 36.61 14.04 -32.34
CA ALA A 285 36.88 15.48 -32.28
C ALA A 285 38.39 15.78 -32.32
N ARG A 286 39.20 14.99 -31.60
CA ARG A 286 40.67 15.11 -31.62
C ARG A 286 41.27 14.78 -32.99
N LEU A 287 40.76 13.76 -33.69
CA LEU A 287 41.20 13.41 -35.04
C LEU A 287 40.86 14.49 -36.08
N HIS A 288 39.70 15.14 -35.97
CA HIS A 288 39.34 16.27 -36.84
C HIS A 288 40.19 17.53 -36.58
N GLN A 289 40.62 17.78 -35.35
CA GLN A 289 41.53 18.89 -35.03
C GLN A 289 42.99 18.62 -35.47
N ALA A 290 43.38 17.36 -35.62
CA ALA A 290 44.72 16.95 -36.04
C ALA A 290 44.89 16.84 -37.57
N SER A 291 43.82 17.05 -38.36
CA SER A 291 43.90 17.05 -39.83
C SER A 291 44.35 18.45 -40.29
N PRO A 292 45.44 18.58 -41.08
CA PRO A 292 45.92 19.88 -41.53
C PRO A 292 44.89 20.54 -42.47
N PRO A 293 44.81 21.88 -42.51
CA PRO A 293 43.98 22.56 -43.50
C PRO A 293 44.50 22.16 -44.89
N HIS A 294 43.61 21.63 -45.74
CA HIS A 294 43.94 21.30 -47.12
C HIS A 294 44.62 22.49 -47.80
N ALA A 295 45.87 22.29 -48.24
CA ALA A 295 46.62 23.17 -49.12
C ALA A 295 46.27 22.89 -50.58
#